data_AF-I6B4K0-F1
#
_entry.id   AF-I6B4K0-F1
#
_cell.length_a   1.000
_cell.length_b   1.000
_cell.length_c   1.000
_cell.angle_alpha   90.00
_cell.angle_beta   90.00
_cell.angle_gamma   90.00
#
_symmetry.space_group_name_H-M   'P 1'
#
loop_
_entity.id
_entity.type
_entity.pdbx_description
1 polymer ?
#
loop_
_entity_poly.entity_id
_entity_poly.type
_entity_poly.pdbx_seq_one_letter_code
_entity_poly.pdbx_strand_id
1 'polypeptide(L)'
;MLTAKPQLNLKNAKGYFREHLGVGDYYMQGHVVVGEWRGAAAQMLGLEGKVTEQQFLKMCDGLHPETGRKLTMRKNTTRRESGRDVSNRRVFYDFTVSPAKSVSIVALMQDARIIEAHDRAA
;
A
#
# COMPACT_ATOMS: atom_id res chain seq x y z
N MET A 1 16.22 -2.07 -5.16
CA MET A 1 15.85 -3.38 -4.59
C MET A 1 14.35 -3.43 -4.45
N LEU A 2 13.72 -4.51 -4.91
CA LEU A 2 12.28 -4.75 -4.73
C LEU A 2 12.07 -5.77 -3.62
N THR A 3 11.25 -5.42 -2.63
CA THR A 3 10.83 -6.35 -1.56
C THR A 3 9.31 -6.52 -1.61
N ALA A 4 8.84 -7.76 -1.60
CA ALA A 4 7.42 -8.08 -1.55
C ALA A 4 7.05 -8.71 -0.20
N LYS A 5 6.03 -8.17 0.47
CA LYS A 5 5.53 -8.68 1.76
C LYS A 5 4.02 -8.91 1.70
N PRO A 6 3.53 -10.13 1.94
CA PRO A 6 2.09 -10.36 2.04
C PRO A 6 1.55 -9.85 3.38
N GLN A 7 0.48 -9.06 3.35
CA GLN A 7 -0.27 -8.71 4.55
C GLN A 7 -1.40 -9.72 4.78
N LEU A 8 -1.25 -10.54 5.81
CA LEU A 8 -2.15 -11.64 6.11
C LEU A 8 -3.19 -11.29 7.18
N ASN A 9 -2.94 -10.24 7.97
CA ASN A 9 -3.78 -9.86 9.09
C ASN A 9 -4.54 -8.56 8.77
N LEU A 10 -5.88 -8.61 8.84
CA LEU A 10 -6.73 -7.46 8.53
C LEU A 10 -6.50 -6.28 9.49
N LYS A 11 -6.24 -6.53 10.78
CA LYS A 11 -5.96 -5.46 11.74
C LYS A 11 -4.68 -4.72 11.35
N ASN A 12 -3.63 -5.46 11.03
CA ASN A 12 -2.35 -4.88 10.61
C ASN A 12 -2.49 -4.17 9.25
N ALA A 13 -3.26 -4.76 8.32
CA ALA A 13 -3.56 -4.13 7.04
C ALA A 13 -4.21 -2.75 7.20
N LYS A 14 -5.18 -2.64 8.10
CA LYS A 14 -5.86 -1.37 8.39
C LYS A 14 -4.95 -0.36 9.09
N GLY A 15 -4.04 -0.81 9.95
CA GLY A 15 -3.02 0.02 10.58
C GLY A 15 -2.01 0.60 9.60
N TYR A 16 -1.71 -0.13 8.52
CA TYR A 16 -0.74 0.27 7.50
C TYR A 16 -1.01 1.66 6.93
N PHE A 17 -2.29 2.04 6.72
CA PHE A 17 -2.62 3.36 6.21
C PHE A 17 -2.04 4.45 7.10
N ARG A 18 -2.26 4.38 8.41
CA ARG A 18 -1.80 5.44 9.33
C ARG A 18 -0.29 5.47 9.46
N GLU A 19 0.34 4.30 9.38
CA GLU A 19 1.79 4.17 9.54
C GLU A 19 2.57 4.57 8.27
N HIS A 20 2.02 4.33 7.07
CA HIS A 20 2.78 4.42 5.81
C HIS A 20 2.12 5.27 4.72
N LEU A 21 0.81 5.53 4.77
CA LEU A 21 0.07 6.27 3.73
C LEU A 21 -0.55 7.59 4.22
N GLY A 22 -0.77 7.73 5.53
CA GLY A 22 -1.49 8.83 6.17
C GLY A 22 -0.63 9.76 7.02
N VAL A 23 0.57 9.33 7.43
CA VAL A 23 1.51 10.16 8.21
C VAL A 23 2.83 10.26 7.46
N GLY A 24 3.08 11.45 6.91
CA GLY A 24 4.33 11.84 6.31
C GLY A 24 5.32 12.24 7.40
N ASP A 25 6.27 11.35 7.69
CA ASP A 25 7.50 11.71 8.40
C ASP A 25 8.64 10.74 8.04
N TYR A 26 8.70 10.33 6.76
CA TYR A 26 9.88 9.64 6.25
C TYR A 26 10.91 10.68 5.81
N TYR A 27 11.75 11.08 6.78
CA TYR A 27 13.08 11.69 6.61
C TYR A 27 13.21 13.17 6.21
N MET A 28 12.13 13.92 5.96
CA MET A 28 12.22 15.38 5.78
C MET A 28 11.02 16.11 6.37
N GLN A 29 11.26 17.03 7.30
CA GLN A 29 10.27 18.00 7.74
C GLN A 29 9.76 18.78 6.51
N GLY A 30 8.54 18.45 6.05
CA GLY A 30 7.83 19.20 5.01
C GLY A 30 7.44 18.43 3.74
N HIS A 31 7.94 17.20 3.52
CA HIS A 31 7.55 16.40 2.35
C HIS A 31 6.52 15.32 2.71
N VAL A 32 5.24 15.67 2.62
CA VAL A 32 4.13 14.72 2.76
C VAL A 32 3.90 14.04 1.40
N VAL A 33 4.44 12.84 1.22
CA VAL A 33 4.08 12.00 0.07
C VAL A 33 2.78 11.29 0.40
N VAL A 34 1.67 11.78 -0.16
CA VAL A 34 0.37 11.12 -0.05
C VAL A 34 0.34 9.96 -1.04
N GLY A 35 -0.12 8.78 -0.61
CA GLY A 35 -0.28 7.64 -1.51
C GLY A 35 -1.24 7.95 -2.66
N GLU A 36 -0.98 7.40 -3.83
CA GLU A 36 -1.79 7.61 -5.04
C GLU A 36 -2.34 6.29 -5.59
N TRP A 37 -3.56 6.34 -6.13
CA TRP A 37 -4.15 5.24 -6.89
C TRP A 37 -3.47 5.11 -8.25
N ARG A 38 -3.03 3.89 -8.58
CA ARG A 38 -2.42 3.56 -9.86
C ARG A 38 -2.95 2.23 -10.41
N GLY A 39 -2.89 2.09 -11.73
CA GLY A 39 -3.22 0.85 -12.45
C GLY A 39 -4.65 0.78 -12.99
N ALA A 40 -4.85 -0.08 -13.99
CA ALA A 40 -6.12 -0.21 -14.70
C ALA A 40 -7.29 -0.60 -13.79
N ALA A 41 -7.05 -1.44 -12.77
CA ALA A 41 -8.09 -1.82 -11.80
C ALA A 41 -8.57 -0.63 -10.96
N ALA A 42 -7.69 0.32 -10.64
CA ALA A 42 -8.08 1.53 -9.92
C ALA A 42 -9.01 2.39 -10.80
N GLN A 43 -8.66 2.59 -12.07
CA GLN A 43 -9.49 3.29 -13.05
C GLN A 43 -10.87 2.63 -13.22
N MET A 44 -10.91 1.30 -13.34
CA MET A 44 -12.17 0.55 -13.43
C MET A 44 -13.06 0.71 -12.20
N LEU A 45 -12.47 0.98 -11.04
CA LEU A 45 -13.17 1.21 -9.77
C LEU A 45 -13.46 2.70 -9.51
N GLY A 46 -13.11 3.60 -10.44
CA GLY A 46 -13.25 5.05 -10.27
C GLY A 46 -12.28 5.64 -9.24
N LEU A 47 -11.18 4.95 -8.95
CA LEU A 47 -10.17 5.38 -7.96
C LEU A 47 -9.03 6.09 -8.67
N GLU A 48 -8.92 7.39 -8.44
CA GLU A 48 -7.89 8.25 -9.02
C GLU A 48 -7.31 9.20 -7.98
N GLY A 49 -6.07 9.65 -8.20
CA GLY A 49 -5.39 10.62 -7.33
C GLY A 49 -5.10 10.05 -5.94
N LYS A 50 -5.32 10.86 -4.91
CA LYS A 50 -4.90 10.57 -3.52
C LYS A 50 -5.72 9.42 -2.90
N VAL A 51 -5.03 8.51 -2.22
CA VAL A 51 -5.64 7.45 -1.43
C VAL A 51 -6.17 8.02 -0.12
N THR A 52 -7.47 7.86 0.13
CA THR A 52 -8.09 8.22 1.41
C THR A 52 -8.15 7.01 2.36
N GLU A 53 -8.13 7.25 3.68
CA GLU A 53 -8.23 6.18 4.68
C GLU A 53 -9.51 5.36 4.46
N GLN A 54 -10.64 6.04 4.23
CA GLN A 54 -11.92 5.38 4.05
C GLN A 54 -11.94 4.43 2.84
N GLN A 55 -11.37 4.85 1.70
CA GLN A 55 -11.29 4.00 0.51
C GLN A 55 -10.36 2.82 0.76
N PHE A 56 -9.18 3.06 1.35
CA PHE A 56 -8.18 2.03 1.64
C PHE A 56 -8.72 0.96 2.60
N LEU A 57 -9.40 1.36 3.67
CA LEU A 57 -10.00 0.43 4.63
C LEU A 57 -11.07 -0.45 3.98
N LYS A 58 -11.90 0.11 3.09
CA LYS A 58 -12.89 -0.67 2.32
C LYS A 58 -12.22 -1.68 1.38
N MET A 59 -11.12 -1.30 0.72
CA MET A 59 -10.33 -2.23 -0.11
C MET A 59 -9.74 -3.37 0.72
N CYS A 60 -9.20 -3.06 1.91
CA CYS A 60 -8.72 -4.08 2.85
C CYS A 60 -9.84 -5.06 3.26
N ASP A 61 -11.08 -4.58 3.36
CA ASP A 61 -12.27 -5.40 3.62
C ASP A 61 -12.78 -6.19 2.41
N GLY A 62 -12.16 -6.04 1.24
CA GLY A 62 -12.60 -6.65 -0.02
C GLY A 62 -13.92 -6.05 -0.50
N LEU A 63 -14.12 -4.75 -0.27
CA LEU A 63 -15.32 -4.00 -0.64
C LEU A 63 -14.97 -2.90 -1.62
N HIS A 64 -15.86 -2.66 -2.57
CA HIS A 64 -15.78 -1.53 -3.47
C HIS A 64 -15.84 -0.22 -2.65
N PRO A 65 -14.89 0.71 -2.82
CA PRO A 65 -14.80 1.90 -1.96
C PRO A 65 -16.03 2.82 -2.01
N GLU A 66 -16.65 2.96 -3.18
CA GLU A 66 -17.88 3.73 -3.32
C GLU A 66 -19.14 2.90 -3.04
N THR A 67 -19.36 1.84 -3.82
CA THR A 67 -20.62 1.09 -3.81
C THR A 67 -20.77 0.10 -2.65
N GLY A 68 -19.69 -0.26 -1.96
CA GLY A 68 -19.70 -1.27 -0.89
C GLY A 68 -19.95 -2.70 -1.38
N ARG A 69 -20.02 -2.95 -2.69
CA ARG A 69 -20.16 -4.30 -3.25
C ARG A 69 -18.95 -5.15 -2.91
N LYS A 70 -19.15 -6.45 -2.74
CA LYS A 70 -18.04 -7.39 -2.48
C LYS A 70 -17.17 -7.51 -3.74
N LEU A 71 -15.86 -7.28 -3.57
CA LEU A 71 -14.84 -7.55 -4.59
C LEU A 71 -14.25 -8.95 -4.44
N THR A 72 -14.34 -9.53 -3.23
CA THR A 72 -13.80 -10.86 -2.94
C THR A 72 -14.90 -11.84 -2.53
N MET A 73 -14.78 -13.08 -2.99
CA MET A 73 -15.77 -14.15 -2.73
C MET A 73 -15.75 -14.62 -1.27
N ARG A 74 -14.56 -14.68 -0.65
CA ARG A 74 -14.36 -15.19 0.72
C ARG A 74 -13.66 -14.16 1.59
N LYS A 75 -14.03 -14.10 2.87
CA LYS A 75 -13.46 -13.18 3.87
C LYS A 75 -12.92 -13.87 5.13
N ASN A 76 -12.99 -15.20 5.19
CA ASN A 76 -12.54 -15.97 6.34
C ASN A 76 -11.03 -15.79 6.56
N THR A 77 -10.68 -15.43 7.79
CA THR A 77 -9.31 -15.07 8.18
C THR A 77 -8.43 -16.29 8.37
N THR A 78 -8.99 -17.39 8.87
CA THR A 78 -8.28 -18.65 9.10
C THR A 78 -8.94 -19.80 8.32
N ARG A 79 -8.16 -20.86 8.11
CA ARG A 79 -8.64 -22.18 7.70
C ARG A 79 -7.90 -23.24 8.49
N ARG A 80 -8.48 -24.43 8.59
CA ARG A 80 -7.82 -25.58 9.19
C ARG A 80 -6.99 -26.32 8.15
N GLU A 81 -5.70 -26.53 8.44
CA GLU A 81 -4.77 -27.25 7.58
C GLU A 81 -3.92 -28.17 8.46
N SER A 82 -3.98 -29.48 8.20
CA SER A 82 -3.27 -30.52 8.98
C SER A 82 -3.46 -30.37 10.51
N GLY A 83 -4.70 -30.13 10.94
CA GLY A 83 -5.08 -30.01 12.35
C GLY A 83 -4.78 -28.65 13.00
N ARG A 84 -4.08 -27.72 12.32
CA ARG A 84 -3.72 -26.39 12.82
C ARG A 84 -4.50 -25.29 12.10
N ASP A 85 -4.73 -24.17 12.79
CA ASP A 85 -5.26 -22.96 12.17
C ASP A 85 -4.13 -22.22 11.44
N VAL A 86 -4.35 -21.97 10.15
CA VAL A 86 -3.43 -21.19 9.30
C VAL A 86 -4.15 -19.99 8.72
N SER A 87 -3.40 -18.91 8.44
CA SER A 87 -3.98 -17.73 7.78
C SER A 87 -4.49 -18.10 6.40
N ASN A 88 -5.77 -17.83 6.16
CA ASN A 88 -6.40 -18.05 4.87
C ASN A 88 -6.51 -16.76 4.04
N ARG A 89 -6.41 -15.59 4.70
CA ARG A 89 -6.64 -14.30 4.05
C ARG A 89 -5.31 -13.66 3.65
N ARG A 90 -5.25 -13.20 2.41
CA ARG A 90 -4.23 -12.26 1.91
C ARG A 90 -4.96 -10.96 1.63
N VAL A 91 -4.67 -9.93 2.41
CA VAL A 91 -5.37 -8.64 2.32
C VAL A 91 -4.81 -7.84 1.15
N PHE A 92 -3.48 -7.68 1.11
CA PHE A 92 -2.75 -7.12 -0.02
C PHE A 92 -1.29 -7.60 0.00
N TYR A 93 -0.55 -7.24 -1.04
CA TYR A 93 0.91 -7.33 -1.09
C TYR A 93 1.48 -5.92 -1.03
N ASP A 94 2.44 -5.72 -0.14
CA ASP A 94 3.25 -4.50 -0.08
C ASP A 94 4.50 -4.72 -0.92
N PHE A 95 4.73 -3.83 -1.88
CA PHE A 95 5.91 -3.80 -2.73
C PHE A 95 6.71 -2.54 -2.41
N THR A 96 7.85 -2.72 -1.76
CA THR A 96 8.76 -1.61 -1.46
C THR A 96 9.89 -1.58 -2.48
N VAL A 97 10.02 -0.46 -3.19
CA VAL A 97 11.14 -0.18 -4.10
C VAL A 97 12.12 0.73 -3.40
N SER A 98 13.28 0.21 -3.00
CA SER A 98 14.32 1.01 -2.33
C SER A 98 15.48 1.28 -3.28
N PRO A 99 15.89 2.55 -3.48
CA PRO A 99 17.08 2.86 -4.26
C PRO A 99 18.36 2.49 -3.49
N ALA A 100 19.50 2.49 -4.17
CA ALA A 100 20.79 2.32 -3.49
C ALA A 100 21.04 3.49 -2.53
N LYS A 101 21.75 3.25 -1.41
CA LYS A 101 21.93 4.26 -0.37
C LYS A 101 22.59 5.54 -0.87
N SER A 102 23.57 5.43 -1.77
CA SER A 102 24.22 6.58 -2.41
C SER A 102 23.22 7.44 -3.20
N VAL A 103 22.31 6.79 -3.94
CA VAL A 103 21.25 7.47 -4.70
C VAL A 103 20.32 8.24 -3.76
N SER A 104 19.92 7.64 -2.63
CA SER A 104 19.12 8.35 -1.62
C SER A 104 19.82 9.58 -1.06
N ILE A 105 21.13 9.49 -0.77
CA ILE A 105 21.89 10.63 -0.22
C ILE A 105 21.89 11.79 -1.21
N VAL A 106 22.19 11.53 -2.48
CA VAL A 106 22.22 12.59 -3.51
C VAL A 106 20.82 13.17 -3.74
N ALA A 107 19.79 12.30 -3.82
CA ALA A 107 18.41 12.73 -4.01
C ALA A 107 17.92 13.70 -2.93
N LEU A 108 18.30 13.43 -1.68
CA LEU A 108 17.83 14.17 -0.52
C LEU A 108 18.68 15.41 -0.20
N MET A 109 19.97 15.41 -0.55
CA MET A 109 20.90 16.48 -0.14
C MET A 109 21.32 17.41 -1.27
N GLN A 110 21.16 17.00 -2.54
CA GLN A 110 21.79 17.69 -3.67
C GLN A 110 20.90 17.84 -4.91
N ASP A 111 20.16 16.79 -5.30
CA ASP A 111 19.45 16.78 -6.59
C ASP A 111 18.04 16.18 -6.48
N ALA A 112 17.05 17.07 -6.36
CA ALA A 112 15.64 16.70 -6.26
C ALA A 112 15.10 15.98 -7.51
N ARG A 113 15.74 16.11 -8.69
CA ARG A 113 15.30 15.42 -9.93
C ARG A 113 15.41 13.90 -9.82
N ILE A 114 16.26 13.41 -8.91
CA ILE A 114 16.41 11.98 -8.63
C ILE A 114 15.14 11.41 -7.99
N ILE A 115 14.39 12.22 -7.22
CA ILE A 115 13.11 11.82 -6.64
C ILE A 115 12.10 11.54 -7.76
N GLU A 116 11.93 12.46 -8.70
CA GLU A 116 11.05 12.25 -9.86
C GLU A 116 11.49 11.06 -10.72
N ALA A 117 12.80 10.87 -10.90
CA ALA A 117 13.32 9.72 -11.61
C ALA A 117 13.00 8.40 -10.89
N HIS A 118 13.04 8.40 -9.56
CA HIS A 118 12.65 7.25 -8.74
C HIS A 118 11.14 6.97 -8.86
N ASP A 119 10.30 7.99 -8.80
CA ASP A 119 8.84 7.87 -8.92
C ASP A 119 8.37 7.39 -10.30
N ARG A 120 9.14 7.67 -11.35
CA ARG A 120 8.90 7.14 -12.71
C ARG A 120 9.37 5.71 -12.90
N ALA A 121 10.35 5.27 -12.12
CA ALA A 121 10.91 3.92 -12.23
C ALA A 121 10.11 2.88 -11.43
N ALA A 122 9.33 3.32 -10.45
CA ALA A 122 8.43 2.51 -9.63
C ALA A 122 7.07 2.31 -10.31
#